data_AF-A0AAJ2RDH8-F1
#
_entry.id   AF-A0AAJ2RDH8-F1
#
_cell.length_a   1.000
_cell.length_b   1.000
_cell.length_c   1.000
_cell.angle_alpha   90.00
_cell.angle_beta   90.00
_cell.angle_gamma   90.00
#
_symmetry.space_group_name_H-M   'P 1'
#
loop_
_entity.id
_entity.type
_entity.pdbx_description
1 polymer ?
#
loop_
_entity_poly.entity_id
_entity_poly.type
_entity_poly.pdbx_seq_one_letter_code
_entity_poly.pdbx_strand_id
1 'polypeptide(L)'
;MENKKISDFLFHGYIISLIATFLLVIWVKFQPINSMYWLLTPLIPAIILSIFILFSTNSQLRNIIKSCNDAILYSISALTASLLILKTLPPVKIDLFQTLMTNIFGYILLLAYTILLIIKASIAASESIDNFKSYRSSSQNTHQKEPLQ
;
A
#
# COMPACT_ATOMS: atom_id res chain seq x y z
N MET A 1 -4.95 -34.90 -7.49
CA MET A 1 -5.14 -33.46 -7.23
C MET A 1 -4.15 -33.04 -6.17
N GLU A 2 -2.97 -32.59 -6.57
CA GLU A 2 -2.04 -31.93 -5.64
C GLU A 2 -2.67 -30.59 -5.24
N ASN A 3 -3.10 -30.48 -3.99
CA ASN A 3 -3.31 -29.19 -3.35
C ASN A 3 -1.95 -28.51 -3.28
N LYS A 4 -1.62 -27.74 -4.34
CA LYS A 4 -0.54 -26.77 -4.35
C LYS A 4 -0.86 -25.81 -3.21
N LYS A 5 -0.28 -26.06 -2.02
CA LYS A 5 -0.17 -25.06 -0.96
C LYS A 5 0.47 -23.87 -1.64
N ILE A 6 -0.35 -22.89 -1.99
CA ILE A 6 0.12 -21.58 -2.39
C ILE A 6 1.10 -21.21 -1.29
N SER A 7 2.32 -20.89 -1.67
CA SER A 7 3.30 -20.36 -0.74
C SER A 7 2.73 -19.03 -0.24
N ASP A 8 1.93 -19.12 0.82
CA ASP A 8 1.17 -18.00 1.39
C ASP A 8 2.11 -17.03 2.13
N PHE A 9 3.42 -17.16 1.98
CA PHE A 9 4.42 -16.38 2.69
C PHE A 9 4.25 -14.87 2.46
N LEU A 10 3.97 -14.44 1.22
CA LEU A 10 3.72 -13.03 0.90
C LEU A 10 2.40 -12.53 1.47
N PHE A 11 1.36 -13.36 1.47
CA PHE A 11 0.06 -12.98 2.02
C PHE A 11 0.11 -12.92 3.55
N HIS A 12 0.73 -13.89 4.21
CA HIS A 12 1.01 -13.85 5.64
C HIS A 12 1.92 -12.67 5.98
N GLY A 13 2.95 -12.39 5.17
CA GLY A 13 3.80 -11.21 5.31
C GLY A 13 3.02 -9.91 5.23
N TYR A 14 2.02 -9.83 4.33
CA TYR A 14 1.10 -8.70 4.24
C TYR A 14 0.27 -8.53 5.52
N ILE A 15 -0.34 -9.60 6.03
CA ILE A 15 -1.12 -9.56 7.28
C ILE A 15 -0.24 -9.23 8.49
N ILE A 16 0.94 -9.85 8.60
CA ILE A 16 1.92 -9.59 9.67
C ILE A 16 2.40 -8.15 9.63
N SER A 17 2.66 -7.59 8.44
CA SER A 17 3.07 -6.20 8.27
C SER A 17 1.99 -5.25 8.78
N LEU A 18 0.72 -5.50 8.46
CA LEU A 18 -0.40 -4.73 8.99
C LEU A 18 -0.49 -4.81 10.52
N ILE A 19 -0.41 -6.02 11.09
CA ILE A 19 -0.45 -6.21 12.56
C ILE A 19 0.74 -5.52 13.23
N ALA A 20 1.95 -5.68 12.69
CA ALA A 20 3.16 -5.07 13.21
C ALA A 20 3.08 -3.54 13.18
N THR A 21 2.53 -2.95 12.11
CA THR A 21 2.23 -1.52 12.06
C THR A 21 1.27 -1.12 13.18
N PHE A 22 0.17 -1.85 13.39
CA PHE A 22 -0.77 -1.54 14.48
C PHE A 22 -0.10 -1.59 15.86
N LEU A 23 0.75 -2.59 16.11
CA LEU A 23 1.51 -2.69 17.35
C LEU A 23 2.52 -1.54 17.51
N LEU A 24 3.23 -1.16 16.44
CA LEU A 24 4.15 -0.03 16.45
C LEU A 24 3.44 1.30 16.67
N VAL A 25 2.25 1.49 16.11
CA VAL A 25 1.39 2.65 16.36
C VAL A 25 1.06 2.78 17.85
N ILE A 26 0.70 1.67 18.50
CA ILE A 26 0.42 1.64 19.95
C ILE A 26 1.70 1.95 20.72
N TRP A 27 2.82 1.34 20.32
CA TRP A 27 4.11 1.50 20.97
C TRP A 27 4.65 2.94 20.90
N VAL A 28 4.46 3.64 19.78
CA VAL A 28 4.89 5.04 19.59
C VAL A 28 4.23 5.98 20.60
N LYS A 29 3.04 5.67 21.13
CA LYS A 29 2.42 6.46 22.21
C LYS A 29 3.23 6.47 23.51
N PHE A 30 4.07 5.47 23.72
CA PHE A 30 4.91 5.33 24.91
C PHE A 30 6.31 5.89 24.69
N GLN A 31 6.62 6.40 23.48
CA GLN A 31 7.92 6.98 23.17
C GLN A 31 7.96 8.48 23.46
N PRO A 32 9.12 9.02 23.87
CA PRO A 32 9.28 10.46 24.06
C PRO A 32 9.09 11.20 22.73
N ILE A 33 8.12 12.10 22.69
CA ILE A 33 7.63 12.81 21.48
C ILE A 33 8.68 13.81 20.91
N ASN A 34 9.82 13.97 21.58
CA ASN A 34 10.89 14.91 21.18
C ASN A 34 11.55 14.60 19.82
N SER A 35 11.20 13.50 19.17
CA SER A 35 11.78 13.10 17.89
C SER A 35 10.70 12.75 16.88
N MET A 36 10.65 13.51 15.78
CA MET A 36 9.77 13.26 14.63
C MET A 36 10.00 11.87 14.01
N TYR A 37 11.17 11.26 14.22
CA TYR A 37 11.49 9.92 13.72
C TYR A 37 10.61 8.81 14.31
N TRP A 38 10.12 8.98 15.55
CA TRP A 38 9.20 8.02 16.15
C TRP A 38 7.85 7.96 15.42
N LEU A 39 7.41 9.08 14.84
CA LEU A 39 6.15 9.15 14.08
C LEU A 39 6.21 8.35 12.77
N LEU A 40 7.40 8.08 12.24
CA LEU A 40 7.59 7.35 10.99
C LEU A 40 7.93 5.87 11.19
N THR A 41 8.29 5.48 12.41
CA THR A 41 8.69 4.09 12.74
C THR A 41 7.62 3.05 12.36
N PRO A 42 6.31 3.31 12.51
CA PRO A 42 5.28 2.35 12.10
C PRO A 42 5.21 2.05 10.59
N LEU A 43 5.93 2.82 9.76
CA LEU A 43 6.03 2.60 8.32
C LEU A 43 7.06 1.53 7.94
N ILE A 44 8.00 1.19 8.83
CA ILE A 44 9.10 0.26 8.54
C ILE A 44 8.60 -1.11 8.06
N PRO A 45 7.61 -1.77 8.72
CA PRO A 45 7.10 -3.06 8.26
C PRO A 45 6.52 -3.02 6.84
N ALA A 46 5.87 -1.90 6.48
CA ALA A 46 5.28 -1.71 5.16
C ALA A 46 6.37 -1.54 4.10
N ILE A 47 7.44 -0.79 4.39
CA ILE A 47 8.59 -0.64 3.49
C ILE A 47 9.26 -2.00 3.26
N ILE A 48 9.46 -2.80 4.31
CA ILE A 48 10.05 -4.14 4.17
C ILE A 48 9.15 -5.02 3.28
N LEU A 49 7.84 -5.04 3.53
CA LEU A 49 6.90 -5.78 2.70
C LEU A 49 6.91 -5.29 1.24
N SER A 50 7.05 -3.99 1.02
CA SER A 50 7.06 -3.38 -0.30
C SER A 50 8.23 -3.90 -1.16
N ILE A 51 9.38 -4.17 -0.53
CA ILE A 51 10.55 -4.81 -1.16
C ILE A 51 10.21 -6.25 -1.55
N PHE A 52 9.58 -7.03 -0.65
CA PHE A 52 9.17 -8.40 -0.97
C PHE A 52 8.16 -8.46 -2.12
N ILE A 53 7.20 -7.53 -2.17
CA ILE A 53 6.23 -7.43 -3.27
C ILE A 53 6.94 -7.13 -4.59
N LEU A 54 7.92 -6.22 -4.58
CA LEU A 54 8.66 -5.83 -5.78
C LEU A 54 9.35 -7.02 -6.45
N PHE A 55 9.94 -7.90 -5.65
CA PHE A 55 10.67 -9.08 -6.13
C PHE A 55 9.80 -10.35 -6.25
N SER A 56 8.51 -10.28 -5.94
CA SER A 56 7.59 -11.41 -6.08
C SER A 56 7.36 -11.75 -7.55
N THR A 57 7.51 -13.04 -7.89
CA THR A 57 7.15 -13.58 -9.20
C THR A 57 5.70 -14.05 -9.28
N ASN A 58 4.96 -14.07 -8.16
CA ASN A 58 3.59 -14.57 -8.11
C ASN A 58 2.58 -13.44 -8.40
N SER A 59 2.16 -13.35 -9.66
CA SER A 59 1.20 -12.34 -10.14
C SER A 59 -0.20 -12.51 -9.55
N GLN A 60 -0.66 -13.75 -9.32
CA GLN A 60 -1.98 -14.01 -8.73
C GLN A 60 -2.07 -13.48 -7.30
N LEU A 61 -1.07 -13.78 -6.47
CA LEU A 61 -1.03 -13.32 -5.08
C LEU A 61 -0.87 -11.80 -5.00
N ARG A 62 -0.06 -11.22 -5.89
CA ARG A 62 0.06 -9.76 -6.04
C ARG A 62 -1.28 -9.10 -6.40
N ASN A 63 -2.07 -9.69 -7.29
CA ASN A 63 -3.39 -9.18 -7.67
C ASN A 63 -4.39 -9.22 -6.50
N ILE A 64 -4.33 -10.26 -5.65
CA ILE A 64 -5.16 -10.35 -4.44
C ILE A 64 -4.78 -9.22 -3.47
N ILE A 65 -3.48 -9.04 -3.20
CA ILE A 65 -3.00 -7.95 -2.34
C ILE A 65 -3.42 -6.60 -2.91
N LYS A 66 -3.29 -6.39 -4.24
CA LYS A 66 -3.72 -5.18 -4.93
C LYS A 66 -5.19 -4.87 -4.70
N SER A 67 -6.06 -5.85 -4.94
CA SER A 67 -7.51 -5.67 -4.79
C SER A 67 -7.90 -5.33 -3.35
N CYS A 68 -7.31 -5.99 -2.37
CA CYS A 68 -7.55 -5.69 -0.96
C CYS A 68 -7.05 -4.29 -0.60
N ASN A 69 -5.83 -3.96 -1.02
CA ASN A 69 -5.19 -2.67 -0.77
C ASN A 69 -5.99 -1.50 -1.38
N ASP A 70 -6.45 -1.65 -2.62
CA ASP A 70 -7.25 -0.64 -3.31
C ASP A 70 -8.62 -0.44 -2.64
N ALA A 71 -9.27 -1.52 -2.20
CA ALA A 71 -10.55 -1.41 -1.50
C ALA A 71 -10.43 -0.57 -0.22
N ILE A 72 -9.39 -0.82 0.59
CA ILE A 72 -9.16 -0.06 1.83
C ILE A 72 -8.75 1.38 1.51
N LEU A 73 -7.85 1.59 0.55
CA LEU A 73 -7.35 2.91 0.18
C LEU A 73 -8.45 3.80 -0.37
N TYR A 74 -9.32 3.28 -1.24
CA TYR A 74 -10.47 4.03 -1.75
C TYR A 74 -11.53 4.28 -0.68
N SER A 75 -11.70 3.37 0.29
CA SER A 75 -12.60 3.60 1.42
C SER A 75 -12.14 4.77 2.29
N ILE A 76 -10.83 4.83 2.62
CA ILE A 76 -10.25 5.96 3.36
C ILE A 76 -10.36 7.26 2.56
N SER A 77 -10.10 7.20 1.25
CA SER A 77 -10.20 8.36 0.35
C SER A 77 -11.63 8.90 0.29
N ALA A 78 -12.62 8.02 0.16
CA ALA A 78 -14.04 8.38 0.12
C ALA A 78 -14.49 9.01 1.45
N LEU A 79 -14.07 8.45 2.59
CA LEU A 79 -14.35 9.03 3.90
C LEU A 79 -13.75 10.44 4.04
N THR A 80 -12.48 10.59 3.65
CA THR A 80 -11.76 11.87 3.70
C THR A 80 -12.41 12.92 2.82
N ALA A 81 -12.77 12.56 1.58
CA ALA A 81 -13.48 13.43 0.66
C ALA A 81 -14.86 13.81 1.21
N SER A 82 -15.59 12.87 1.82
CA SER A 82 -16.89 13.15 2.45
C SER A 82 -16.78 14.17 3.58
N LEU A 83 -15.77 14.05 4.44
CA LEU A 83 -15.50 15.03 5.51
C LEU A 83 -15.14 16.41 4.94
N LEU A 84 -14.38 16.47 3.85
CA LEU A 84 -14.03 17.71 3.18
C LEU A 84 -15.23 18.35 2.47
N ILE A 85 -16.15 17.57 1.90
CA ILE A 85 -17.40 18.08 1.32
C ILE A 85 -18.21 18.85 2.37
N LEU A 86 -18.29 18.35 3.61
CA LEU A 86 -19.00 19.05 4.69
C LEU A 86 -18.43 20.45 4.98
N LYS A 87 -17.14 20.69 4.68
CA LYS A 87 -16.49 21.99 4.82
C LYS A 87 -16.89 23.00 3.75
N THR A 88 -17.49 22.56 2.65
CA THR A 88 -17.94 23.45 1.56
C THR A 88 -19.22 24.24 1.90
N LEU A 89 -19.90 23.90 3.01
CA LEU A 89 -21.13 24.56 3.46
C LEU A 89 -20.83 25.68 4.49
N PRO A 90 -21.22 26.94 4.23
CA PRO A 90 -21.20 27.99 5.26
C PRO A 90 -22.45 27.92 6.17
N PRO A 91 -22.39 28.26 7.48
CA PRO A 91 -21.28 28.20 8.43
C PRO A 91 -21.39 26.92 9.29
N VAL A 92 -20.68 25.86 8.92
CA VAL A 92 -20.54 24.71 9.83
C VAL A 92 -19.61 25.11 10.98
N LYS A 93 -20.14 25.26 12.20
CA LYS A 93 -19.38 25.65 13.39
C LYS A 93 -18.32 24.63 13.83
N ILE A 94 -18.36 23.41 13.30
CA ILE A 94 -17.50 22.29 13.71
C ILE A 94 -16.70 21.82 12.50
N ASP A 95 -15.38 22.07 12.49
CA ASP A 95 -14.46 21.48 11.51
C ASP A 95 -14.13 20.04 11.94
N LEU A 96 -14.99 19.09 11.55
CA LEU A 96 -14.83 17.66 11.83
C LEU A 96 -13.53 17.11 11.23
N PHE A 97 -13.13 17.63 10.06
CA PHE A 97 -11.90 17.23 9.40
C PHE A 97 -10.69 17.66 10.22
N GLN A 98 -10.61 18.93 10.62
CA GLN A 98 -9.52 19.41 11.46
C GLN A 98 -9.47 18.65 12.79
N THR A 99 -10.62 18.45 13.44
CA THR A 99 -10.73 17.70 14.70
C THR A 99 -10.19 16.28 14.58
N LEU A 100 -10.47 15.60 13.46
CA LEU A 100 -9.92 14.29 13.16
C LEU A 100 -8.41 14.37 12.93
N MET A 101 -7.93 15.28 12.08
CA MET A 101 -6.52 15.35 11.69
C MET A 101 -5.58 15.77 12.83
N THR A 102 -6.08 16.48 13.84
CA THR A 102 -5.29 16.90 15.01
C THR A 102 -5.30 15.87 16.14
N ASN A 103 -6.03 14.76 16.01
CA ASN A 103 -6.12 13.74 17.04
C ASN A 103 -5.34 12.46 16.65
N ILE A 104 -5.25 11.54 17.61
CA ILE A 104 -4.56 10.27 17.40
C ILE A 104 -5.19 9.41 16.29
N PHE A 105 -6.51 9.49 16.10
CA PHE A 105 -7.19 8.75 15.04
C PHE A 105 -6.80 9.27 13.66
N GLY A 106 -6.64 10.59 13.48
CA GLY A 106 -6.10 11.18 12.25
C GLY A 106 -4.68 10.73 11.96
N TYR A 107 -3.82 10.67 12.96
CA TYR A 107 -2.47 10.11 12.82
C TYR A 107 -2.49 8.64 12.38
N ILE A 108 -3.31 7.80 13.01
CA ILE A 108 -3.47 6.39 12.64
C ILE A 108 -3.99 6.25 11.20
N LEU A 109 -4.98 7.07 10.84
CA LEU A 109 -5.57 7.09 9.50
C LEU A 109 -4.53 7.47 8.44
N LEU A 110 -3.73 8.50 8.70
CA LEU A 110 -2.63 8.93 7.81
C LEU A 110 -1.56 7.85 7.66
N LEU A 111 -1.18 7.18 8.75
CA LEU A 111 -0.23 6.06 8.69
C LEU A 111 -0.78 4.91 7.87
N ALA A 112 -2.01 4.47 8.14
CA ALA A 112 -2.67 3.41 7.38
C ALA A 112 -2.74 3.78 5.90
N TYR A 113 -3.15 5.01 5.58
CA TYR A 113 -3.21 5.52 4.22
C TYR A 113 -1.84 5.51 3.53
N THR A 114 -0.79 5.94 4.22
CA THR A 114 0.59 5.97 3.70
C THR A 114 1.11 4.55 3.42
N ILE A 115 0.80 3.60 4.29
CA ILE A 115 1.18 2.19 4.11
C ILE A 115 0.52 1.59 2.88
N LEU A 116 -0.78 1.84 2.70
CA LEU A 116 -1.51 1.37 1.54
C LEU A 116 -0.95 1.99 0.24
N LEU A 117 -0.51 3.25 0.28
CA LEU A 117 0.19 3.89 -0.84
C LEU A 117 1.54 3.23 -1.15
N ILE A 118 2.35 2.94 -0.15
CA ILE A 118 3.64 2.26 -0.31
C ILE A 118 3.44 0.88 -0.97
N ILE A 119 2.47 0.11 -0.49
CA ILE A 119 2.14 -1.20 -1.04
C ILE A 119 1.66 -1.08 -2.49
N LYS A 120 0.76 -0.14 -2.77
CA LYS A 120 0.26 0.13 -4.13
C LYS A 120 1.40 0.50 -5.09
N ALA A 121 2.32 1.36 -4.65
CA ALA A 121 3.47 1.76 -5.44
C ALA A 121 4.38 0.57 -5.77
N SER A 122 4.67 -0.31 -4.81
CA SER A 122 5.47 -1.51 -5.06
C SER A 122 4.80 -2.50 -6.00
N ILE A 123 3.48 -2.67 -5.91
CA ILE A 123 2.73 -3.51 -6.87
C ILE A 123 2.84 -2.94 -8.28
N ALA A 124 2.62 -1.63 -8.44
CA ALA A 124 2.71 -0.96 -9.74
C ALA A 124 4.13 -1.04 -10.33
N ALA A 125 5.16 -0.90 -9.49
CA ALA A 125 6.55 -1.07 -9.90
C ALA A 125 6.84 -2.51 -10.38
N SER A 126 6.36 -3.52 -9.65
CA SER A 126 6.48 -4.93 -10.04
C SER A 126 5.78 -5.21 -11.37
N GLU A 127 4.54 -4.73 -11.55
CA GLU A 127 3.79 -4.84 -12.81
C GLU A 127 4.52 -4.16 -13.98
N SER A 128 5.11 -2.99 -13.76
CA SER A 128 5.90 -2.28 -14.76
C SER A 128 7.13 -3.08 -15.20
N ILE A 129 7.86 -3.69 -14.25
CA ILE A 129 9.00 -4.56 -14.53
C ILE A 129 8.58 -5.78 -15.36
N ASP A 130 7.46 -6.44 -15.00
CA ASP A 130 6.93 -7.60 -15.71
C ASP A 130 6.50 -7.24 -17.15
N ASN A 131 5.83 -6.09 -17.32
CA ASN A 131 5.41 -5.60 -18.62
C ASN A 131 6.61 -5.25 -19.52
N PHE A 132 7.64 -4.61 -18.96
CA PHE A 132 8.86 -4.27 -19.70
C PHE A 132 9.60 -5.52 -20.19
N LYS A 133 9.69 -6.57 -19.36
CA LYS A 133 10.27 -7.86 -19.77
C LYS A 133 9.48 -8.50 -20.92
N SER A 134 8.15 -8.48 -20.83
CA SER A 134 7.24 -9.02 -21.87
C SER A 134 7.35 -8.26 -23.19
N TYR A 135 7.51 -6.94 -23.13
CA TYR A 135 7.73 -6.11 -24.32
C TYR A 135 9.07 -6.45 -25.00
N ARG A 136 10.14 -6.55 -24.21
CA ARG A 136 11.49 -6.88 -24.72
C ARG A 136 11.54 -8.25 -25.39
N SER A 137 10.92 -9.27 -24.80
CA SER A 137 10.87 -10.62 -25.38
C SER A 137 10.03 -10.66 -26.67
N SER A 138 8.92 -9.92 -26.71
CA SER A 138 8.09 -9.81 -27.92
C SER A 138 8.82 -9.12 -29.06
N SER A 139 9.54 -8.03 -28.77
CA SER A 139 10.36 -7.30 -29.77
C SER A 139 11.50 -8.17 -30.35
N GLN A 140 12.17 -8.98 -29.52
CA GLN A 140 13.21 -9.89 -30.01
C GLN A 140 12.66 -10.99 -30.93
N ASN A 141 11.46 -11.52 -30.62
CA ASN A 141 10.81 -12.53 -31.45
C ASN A 141 10.32 -11.98 -32.80
N THR A 142 10.02 -10.68 -32.90
CA THR A 142 9.65 -10.02 -34.16
C THR A 142 10.86 -9.86 -35.08
N HIS A 143 12.03 -9.46 -34.55
CA HIS A 143 13.25 -9.32 -35.35
C HIS A 143 13.86 -10.65 -35.83
N GLN A 144 13.52 -11.77 -35.20
CA GLN A 144 13.93 -13.11 -35.68
C GLN A 144 13.03 -13.65 -36.81
N LYS A 145 11.88 -13.03 -37.08
CA LYS A 145 10.87 -13.50 -38.05
C LYS A 145 10.85 -12.73 -39.37
N GLU A 146 11.76 -11.78 -39.59
CA GLU A 146 11.96 -11.20 -40.92
C GLU A 146 12.97 -12.06 -41.69
N PRO A 147 12.55 -12.98 -42.59
CA PRO A 147 13.46 -13.47 -43.60
C PRO A 147 13.83 -12.29 -44.50
N LEU A 148 15.13 -12.12 -44.78
CA LEU A 148 15.60 -11.23 -45.85
C LEU A 148 14.78 -11.52 -47.11
N GLN A 149 14.02 -10.53 -47.56
CA GLN A 149 13.49 -10.46 -48.92
C GLN A 149 14.58 -9.96 -49.87
#